data_AF-A0AAN6YKW0-F1
#
_entry.id   AF-A0AAN6YKW0-F1
#
_cell.length_a   1.000
_cell.length_b   1.000
_cell.length_c   1.000
_cell.angle_alpha   90.00
_cell.angle_beta   90.00
_cell.angle_gamma   90.00
#
_symmetry.space_group_name_H-M   'P 1'
#
loop_
_entity.id
_entity.type
_entity.pdbx_description
1 polymer ?
#
loop_
_entity_poly.entity_id
_entity_poly.type
_entity_poly.pdbx_seq_one_letter_code
_entity_poly.pdbx_strand_id
1 'polypeptide(L)'
;MSQWGNSSSSSQTASNGWSAVGGQTYGVYVPRQDPCGSSSGSAVSMALGLVTGTVGVETVGSITCAAIRSNMVSIKTTAGLVARDNVVVTKLRGSVGPITRIVKGAAMMLSVMAGPSPDDPASLKTPFSKILDYTKSCKIDGLVNSRLGVPRNNADNPFAAIMSLTPVMKTFDRILDTMRSLAATIIDNGNYTAYAQVNADNAPQQIVGPAEYSYDMESYFRSLIVNPREILTMEDLIGCTKKLPEEDYPSRDVAN
;
A
#
# COMPACT_ATOMS: atom_id res chain seq x y z
N MET A 1 8.35 -9.33 1.24
CA MET A 1 7.53 -8.21 1.73
C MET A 1 8.11 -7.73 3.05
N SER A 2 7.80 -6.51 3.50
CA SER A 2 8.07 -6.15 4.90
C SER A 2 7.23 -7.06 5.79
N GLN A 3 7.84 -7.65 6.82
CA GLN A 3 7.19 -8.54 7.77
C GLN A 3 5.95 -7.88 8.38
N TRP A 4 4.87 -8.67 8.53
CA TRP A 4 3.62 -8.24 9.16
C TRP A 4 3.10 -6.89 8.65
N GLY A 5 3.17 -6.65 7.34
CA GLY A 5 2.67 -5.40 6.75
C GLY A 5 3.48 -4.14 7.13
N ASN A 6 4.73 -4.31 7.60
CA ASN A 6 5.56 -3.26 8.20
C ASN A 6 5.08 -2.81 9.60
N SER A 7 4.45 -3.72 10.35
CA SER A 7 3.93 -3.49 11.71
C SER A 7 4.59 -4.39 12.76
N SER A 8 5.72 -5.02 12.47
CA SER A 8 6.46 -5.84 13.44
C SER A 8 7.41 -5.06 14.34
N SER A 9 7.73 -3.81 14.03
CA SER A 9 8.73 -3.08 14.79
C SER A 9 8.51 -1.58 14.77
N SER A 10 9.09 -0.88 15.74
CA SER A 10 9.13 0.58 15.74
C SER A 10 9.74 1.14 14.45
N SER A 11 9.46 2.40 14.15
CA SER A 11 10.05 3.12 13.01
C SER A 11 11.59 3.20 13.06
N GLN A 12 12.19 2.98 14.23
CA GLN A 12 13.64 3.01 14.42
C GLN A 12 14.34 1.69 14.00
N THR A 13 13.61 0.57 14.03
CA THR A 13 14.16 -0.77 13.74
C THR A 13 13.54 -1.43 12.50
N ALA A 14 12.47 -0.84 11.95
CA ALA A 14 11.82 -1.33 10.74
C ALA A 14 12.72 -1.23 9.52
N SER A 15 12.87 -2.35 8.81
CA SER A 15 13.56 -2.40 7.51
C SER A 15 12.57 -2.76 6.41
N ASN A 16 12.25 -1.80 5.55
CA ASN A 16 11.40 -2.00 4.40
C ASN A 16 11.88 -3.18 3.54
N GLY A 17 10.97 -4.09 3.24
CA GLY A 17 11.22 -5.26 2.41
C GLY A 17 11.97 -6.42 3.06
N TRP A 18 12.23 -6.36 4.37
CA TRP A 18 12.76 -7.49 5.13
C TRP A 18 11.66 -8.36 5.75
N SER A 19 11.90 -9.67 5.81
CA SER A 19 11.18 -10.61 6.69
C SER A 19 12.09 -11.75 7.11
N ALA A 20 11.84 -12.37 8.27
CA ALA A 20 12.60 -13.53 8.74
C ALA A 20 12.64 -14.67 7.71
N VAL A 21 11.51 -14.94 7.03
CA VAL A 21 11.40 -16.01 6.02
C VAL A 21 12.08 -15.63 4.70
N GLY A 22 11.87 -14.40 4.22
CA GLY A 22 12.27 -13.99 2.86
C GLY A 22 13.59 -13.22 2.79
N GLY A 23 14.22 -12.92 3.92
CA GLY A 23 15.38 -12.04 3.98
C GLY A 23 15.07 -10.61 3.50
N GLN A 24 16.11 -9.89 3.09
CA GLN A 24 16.03 -8.49 2.63
C GLN A 24 15.77 -8.41 1.12
N THR A 25 14.65 -7.82 0.73
CA THR A 25 14.44 -7.34 -0.65
C THR A 25 15.17 -6.01 -0.86
N TYR A 26 15.89 -5.83 -1.96
CA TYR A 26 16.43 -4.53 -2.35
C TYR A 26 15.72 -4.00 -3.61
N GLY A 27 15.63 -2.68 -3.75
CA GLY A 27 15.18 -2.03 -4.97
C GLY A 27 16.16 -2.22 -6.13
N VAL A 28 15.71 -1.91 -7.34
CA VAL A 28 16.38 -2.34 -8.58
C VAL A 28 17.30 -1.30 -9.22
N TYR A 29 17.23 -0.03 -8.82
CA TYR A 29 17.87 1.07 -9.55
C TYR A 29 19.23 1.49 -8.99
N VAL A 30 19.49 1.29 -7.69
CA VAL A 30 20.78 1.59 -7.07
C VAL A 30 21.17 0.50 -6.05
N PRO A 31 22.47 0.27 -5.78
CA PRO A 31 22.91 -0.71 -4.79
C PRO A 31 22.26 -0.47 -3.43
N ARG A 32 21.73 -1.54 -2.82
CA ARG A 32 21.05 -1.51 -1.52
C ARG A 32 19.90 -0.49 -1.42
N GLN A 33 19.24 -0.19 -2.54
CA GLN A 33 18.09 0.70 -2.57
C GLN A 33 17.00 0.18 -1.62
N ASP A 34 16.44 1.07 -0.81
CA ASP A 34 15.21 0.81 -0.07
C ASP A 34 14.04 0.60 -1.05
N PRO A 35 13.43 -0.60 -1.11
CA PRO A 35 12.32 -0.89 -2.00
C PRO A 35 10.99 -0.25 -1.55
N CYS A 36 10.97 0.44 -0.41
CA CYS A 36 9.78 0.71 0.39
C CYS A 36 8.99 -0.58 0.68
N GLY A 37 7.73 -0.47 1.09
CA GLY A 37 6.96 -1.63 1.46
C GLY A 37 5.64 -1.25 2.09
N SER A 38 4.83 -2.22 2.50
CA SER A 38 5.22 -3.65 2.66
C SER A 38 5.26 -4.50 1.40
N SER A 39 4.63 -4.08 0.28
CA SER A 39 4.54 -4.88 -0.97
C SER A 39 5.83 -4.86 -1.82
N SER A 40 7.01 -4.86 -1.16
CA SER A 40 8.34 -4.74 -1.78
C SER A 40 8.60 -5.80 -2.86
N GLY A 41 8.38 -7.08 -2.55
CA GLY A 41 8.65 -8.19 -3.46
C GLY A 41 7.78 -8.15 -4.71
N SER A 42 6.51 -7.76 -4.58
CA SER A 42 5.59 -7.59 -5.72
C SER A 42 6.10 -6.51 -6.67
N ALA A 43 6.45 -5.32 -6.13
CA ALA A 43 6.94 -4.22 -6.95
C ALA A 43 8.31 -4.52 -7.61
N VAL A 44 9.25 -5.11 -6.85
CA VAL A 44 10.59 -5.44 -7.34
C VAL A 44 10.56 -6.55 -8.39
N SER A 45 9.76 -7.60 -8.19
CA SER A 45 9.63 -8.69 -9.16
C SER A 45 9.02 -8.20 -10.48
N MET A 46 8.03 -7.30 -10.43
CA MET A 46 7.52 -6.62 -11.61
C MET A 46 8.59 -5.80 -12.34
N ALA A 47 9.36 -5.00 -11.60
CA ALA A 47 10.40 -4.14 -12.17
C ALA A 47 11.53 -4.95 -12.83
N LEU A 48 11.92 -6.07 -12.22
CA LEU A 48 12.89 -7.02 -12.79
C LEU A 48 12.33 -7.82 -13.99
N GLY A 49 11.01 -7.89 -14.14
CA GLY A 49 10.37 -8.60 -15.26
C GLY A 49 10.26 -10.09 -15.04
N LEU A 50 10.24 -10.52 -13.77
CA LEU A 50 10.10 -11.91 -13.37
C LEU A 50 8.67 -12.43 -13.55
N VAL A 51 7.71 -11.52 -13.62
CA VAL A 51 6.26 -11.79 -13.65
C VAL A 51 5.52 -10.75 -14.49
N THR A 52 4.32 -11.09 -14.97
CA THR A 52 3.49 -10.25 -15.86
C THR A 52 2.55 -9.29 -15.12
N GLY A 53 2.24 -9.60 -13.86
CA GLY A 53 1.42 -8.81 -12.96
C GLY A 53 1.59 -9.29 -11.52
N THR A 54 1.46 -8.40 -10.55
CA THR A 54 1.51 -8.76 -9.12
C THR A 54 0.38 -8.11 -8.35
N VAL A 55 0.08 -8.69 -7.19
CA VAL A 55 -0.86 -8.16 -6.23
C VAL A 55 -0.09 -7.62 -5.04
N GLY A 56 -0.52 -6.49 -4.51
CA GLY A 56 -0.05 -5.95 -3.25
C GLY A 56 -1.22 -5.69 -2.30
N VAL A 57 -0.87 -5.41 -1.05
CA VAL A 57 -1.81 -5.14 0.04
C VAL A 57 -1.38 -3.83 0.71
N GLU A 58 -2.35 -2.97 1.04
CA GLU A 58 -2.08 -1.67 1.64
C GLU A 58 -3.09 -1.25 2.70
N THR A 59 -2.57 -1.05 3.92
CA THR A 59 -3.20 -0.24 4.97
C THR A 59 -2.94 1.24 4.71
N VAL A 60 -1.65 1.63 4.63
CA VAL A 60 -1.18 2.98 4.27
C VAL A 60 0.14 2.85 3.49
N GLY A 61 0.20 3.39 2.26
CA GLY A 61 1.41 3.48 1.44
C GLY A 61 1.98 2.18 0.86
N SER A 62 1.59 1.00 1.34
CA SER A 62 2.30 -0.25 1.05
C SER A 62 2.31 -0.75 -0.40
N ILE A 63 1.28 -0.46 -1.19
CA ILE A 63 1.20 -0.72 -2.63
C ILE A 63 1.83 0.46 -3.39
N THR A 64 1.43 1.67 -3.04
CA THR A 64 1.79 2.90 -3.75
C THR A 64 3.27 3.25 -3.60
N CYS A 65 3.81 3.22 -2.38
CA CYS A 65 5.21 3.53 -2.10
C CYS A 65 6.17 2.50 -2.71
N ALA A 66 5.87 1.20 -2.60
CA ALA A 66 6.68 0.15 -3.21
C ALA A 66 6.73 0.28 -4.74
N ALA A 67 5.57 0.58 -5.36
CA ALA A 67 5.48 0.82 -6.80
C ALA A 67 6.24 2.07 -7.24
N ILE A 68 6.14 3.19 -6.50
CA ILE A 68 6.89 4.42 -6.78
C ILE A 68 8.40 4.15 -6.75
N ARG A 69 8.91 3.44 -5.73
CA ARG A 69 10.33 3.07 -5.62
C ARG A 69 10.81 2.13 -6.72
N SER A 70 9.91 1.35 -7.28
CA SER A 70 10.20 0.38 -8.34
C SER A 70 9.79 0.87 -9.73
N ASN A 71 9.40 2.14 -9.89
CA ASN A 71 8.91 2.75 -11.13
C ASN A 71 7.78 1.93 -11.81
N MET A 72 6.88 1.36 -11.01
CA MET A 72 5.75 0.56 -11.48
C MET A 72 4.44 1.35 -11.34
N VAL A 73 3.44 0.94 -12.13
CA VAL A 73 2.06 1.40 -11.97
C VAL A 73 1.38 0.57 -10.90
N SER A 74 0.66 1.23 -9.98
CA SER A 74 -0.17 0.54 -9.01
C SER A 74 -1.51 1.23 -8.77
N ILE A 75 -2.48 0.46 -8.26
CA ILE A 75 -3.79 0.97 -7.88
C ILE A 75 -4.07 0.50 -6.46
N LYS A 76 -4.11 1.43 -5.49
CA LYS A 76 -4.81 1.21 -4.22
C LYS A 76 -6.29 1.38 -4.46
N THR A 77 -7.06 0.33 -4.25
CA THR A 77 -8.50 0.37 -4.47
C THR A 77 -9.21 1.03 -3.29
N THR A 78 -10.45 1.49 -3.53
CA THR A 78 -11.40 1.70 -2.44
C THR A 78 -11.51 0.43 -1.60
N ALA A 79 -11.54 0.57 -0.27
CA ALA A 79 -11.72 -0.57 0.64
C ALA A 79 -13.04 -1.29 0.33
N GLY A 80 -12.97 -2.61 0.09
CA GLY A 80 -14.10 -3.42 -0.34
C GLY A 80 -14.29 -3.56 -1.85
N LEU A 81 -13.57 -2.81 -2.70
CA LEU A 81 -13.68 -3.02 -4.15
C LEU A 81 -13.09 -4.38 -4.58
N VAL A 82 -11.96 -4.74 -4.00
CA VAL A 82 -11.40 -6.09 -4.05
C VAL A 82 -11.56 -6.66 -2.65
N ALA A 83 -12.18 -7.83 -2.55
CA ALA A 83 -12.40 -8.49 -1.29
C ALA A 83 -11.06 -8.82 -0.59
N ARG A 84 -11.09 -8.80 0.73
CA ARG A 84 -9.92 -8.99 1.61
C ARG A 84 -10.05 -10.25 2.47
N ASP A 85 -10.96 -11.14 2.11
CA ASP A 85 -11.06 -12.44 2.75
C ASP A 85 -9.73 -13.18 2.63
N ASN A 86 -9.30 -13.80 3.72
CA ASN A 86 -8.04 -14.54 3.80
C ASN A 86 -6.77 -13.72 3.49
N VAL A 87 -6.84 -12.38 3.56
CA VAL A 87 -5.70 -11.48 3.43
C VAL A 87 -5.37 -10.86 4.79
N VAL A 88 -4.10 -10.90 5.18
CA VAL A 88 -3.60 -10.22 6.38
C VAL A 88 -3.56 -8.71 6.15
N VAL A 89 -4.63 -8.02 6.53
CA VAL A 89 -4.77 -6.56 6.41
C VAL A 89 -5.81 -6.03 7.37
N THR A 90 -5.72 -4.75 7.75
CA THR A 90 -6.73 -4.10 8.59
C THR A 90 -8.03 -3.85 7.80
N LYS A 91 -9.20 -4.04 8.42
CA LYS A 91 -10.50 -4.08 7.74
C LYS A 91 -11.05 -2.71 7.39
N LEU A 92 -10.71 -1.65 8.13
CA LEU A 92 -11.21 -0.29 7.88
C LEU A 92 -10.46 0.39 6.73
N ARG A 93 -9.13 0.20 6.67
CA ARG A 93 -8.25 0.95 5.75
C ARG A 93 -7.59 0.07 4.70
N GLY A 94 -7.53 -1.24 4.94
CA GLY A 94 -6.92 -2.22 4.08
C GLY A 94 -7.57 -2.32 2.72
N SER A 95 -6.73 -2.46 1.72
CA SER A 95 -7.11 -2.68 0.32
C SER A 95 -6.12 -3.63 -0.33
N VAL A 96 -6.61 -4.41 -1.30
CA VAL A 96 -5.81 -5.24 -2.18
C VAL A 96 -5.79 -4.57 -3.56
N GLY A 97 -4.65 -4.59 -4.25
CA GLY A 97 -4.54 -3.90 -5.52
C GLY A 97 -3.42 -4.40 -6.43
N PRO A 98 -3.54 -4.19 -7.74
CA PRO A 98 -2.54 -4.63 -8.70
C PRO A 98 -1.31 -3.70 -8.73
N ILE A 99 -0.15 -4.28 -8.99
CA ILE A 99 1.10 -3.60 -9.35
C ILE A 99 1.59 -4.20 -10.68
N THR A 100 1.77 -3.34 -11.69
CA THR A 100 2.08 -3.73 -13.07
C THR A 100 2.99 -2.72 -13.77
N ARG A 101 3.49 -3.05 -14.97
CA ARG A 101 4.32 -2.12 -15.77
C ARG A 101 3.53 -1.00 -16.45
N ILE A 102 2.25 -1.23 -16.74
CA ILE A 102 1.42 -0.31 -17.52
C ILE A 102 0.01 -0.22 -16.94
N VAL A 103 -0.63 0.95 -17.07
CA VAL A 103 -2.00 1.21 -16.56
C VAL A 103 -3.02 0.19 -17.08
N LYS A 104 -2.92 -0.20 -18.36
CA LYS A 104 -3.82 -1.20 -18.94
C LYS A 104 -3.69 -2.57 -18.27
N GLY A 105 -2.48 -2.95 -17.83
CA GLY A 105 -2.25 -4.21 -17.10
C GLY A 105 -2.92 -4.19 -15.73
N ALA A 106 -2.77 -3.08 -14.99
CA ALA A 106 -3.47 -2.90 -13.71
C ALA A 106 -4.99 -2.95 -13.89
N ALA A 107 -5.53 -2.33 -14.95
CA ALA A 107 -6.95 -2.37 -15.26
C ALA A 107 -7.44 -3.79 -15.63
N MET A 108 -6.66 -4.56 -16.38
CA MET A 108 -6.97 -5.97 -16.69
C MET A 108 -7.06 -6.81 -15.41
N MET A 109 -6.07 -6.70 -14.53
CA MET A 109 -6.09 -7.40 -13.24
C MET A 109 -7.29 -6.98 -12.39
N LEU A 110 -7.55 -5.68 -12.28
CA LEU A 110 -8.66 -5.17 -11.47
C LEU A 110 -10.03 -5.66 -11.97
N SER A 111 -10.18 -5.87 -13.29
CA SER A 111 -11.41 -6.41 -13.90
C SER A 111 -11.70 -7.85 -13.49
N VAL A 112 -10.69 -8.58 -13.04
CA VAL A 112 -10.81 -9.96 -12.55
C VAL A 112 -10.86 -10.01 -11.02
N MET A 113 -10.14 -9.11 -10.34
CA MET A 113 -10.03 -9.08 -8.89
C MET A 113 -11.24 -8.44 -8.19
N ALA A 114 -11.90 -7.47 -8.82
CA ALA A 114 -12.99 -6.74 -8.19
C ALA A 114 -14.24 -7.59 -8.08
N GLY A 115 -14.89 -7.57 -6.91
CA GLY A 115 -16.15 -8.26 -6.70
C GLY A 115 -16.53 -8.44 -5.24
N PRO A 116 -17.80 -8.82 -4.98
CA PRO A 116 -18.28 -9.08 -3.63
C PRO A 116 -17.78 -10.44 -3.13
N SER A 117 -17.52 -10.51 -1.84
CA SER A 117 -17.23 -11.73 -1.10
C SER A 117 -18.11 -11.78 0.17
N PRO A 118 -18.81 -12.89 0.45
CA PRO A 118 -19.58 -13.05 1.68
C PRO A 118 -18.72 -12.90 2.96
N ASP A 119 -17.44 -13.21 2.86
CA ASP A 119 -16.49 -13.19 3.97
C ASP A 119 -15.80 -11.83 4.17
N ASP A 120 -16.09 -10.85 3.29
CA ASP A 120 -15.67 -9.45 3.45
C ASP A 120 -16.88 -8.50 3.45
N PRO A 121 -17.42 -8.13 4.63
CA PRO A 121 -18.56 -7.23 4.75
C PRO A 121 -18.39 -5.87 4.08
N ALA A 122 -17.17 -5.36 3.88
CA ALA A 122 -17.01 -4.08 3.18
C ALA A 122 -17.19 -4.24 1.66
N SER A 123 -16.87 -5.42 1.12
CA SER A 123 -17.11 -5.71 -0.29
C SER A 123 -18.60 -5.75 -0.63
N LEU A 124 -19.43 -6.21 0.31
CA LEU A 124 -20.89 -6.21 0.19
C LEU A 124 -21.50 -4.80 0.23
N LYS A 125 -20.77 -3.81 0.77
CA LYS A 125 -21.18 -2.39 0.77
C LYS A 125 -20.80 -1.69 -0.54
N THR A 126 -19.92 -2.27 -1.35
CA THR A 126 -19.60 -1.73 -2.67
C THR A 126 -20.78 -1.99 -3.60
N PRO A 127 -21.32 -0.97 -4.30
CA PRO A 127 -22.54 -1.10 -5.08
C PRO A 127 -22.28 -1.82 -6.43
N PHE A 128 -21.94 -3.11 -6.37
CA PHE A 128 -21.76 -3.94 -7.55
C PHE A 128 -23.11 -4.20 -8.21
N SER A 129 -23.43 -3.45 -9.26
CA SER A 129 -24.52 -3.81 -10.18
C SER A 129 -24.09 -4.87 -11.20
N LYS A 130 -22.79 -4.88 -11.52
CA LYS A 130 -22.06 -5.89 -12.30
C LYS A 130 -20.57 -5.68 -12.09
N ILE A 131 -19.75 -6.72 -12.33
CA ILE A 131 -18.30 -6.55 -12.39
C ILE A 131 -17.94 -5.76 -13.66
N LEU A 132 -17.11 -4.73 -13.49
CA LEU A 132 -16.72 -3.83 -14.58
C LEU A 132 -15.46 -4.34 -15.28
N ASP A 133 -15.43 -4.20 -16.60
CA ASP A 133 -14.20 -4.25 -17.37
C ASP A 133 -13.52 -2.88 -17.32
N TYR A 134 -12.56 -2.71 -16.40
CA TYR A 134 -11.83 -1.47 -16.19
C TYR A 134 -10.93 -1.10 -17.39
N THR A 135 -10.64 -2.04 -18.29
CA THR A 135 -9.83 -1.73 -19.48
C THR A 135 -10.56 -0.77 -20.43
N LYS A 136 -11.89 -0.72 -20.36
CA LYS A 136 -12.72 0.24 -21.12
C LYS A 136 -12.50 1.69 -20.70
N SER A 137 -11.94 1.92 -19.51
CA SER A 137 -11.55 3.24 -19.02
C SER A 137 -10.17 3.67 -19.49
N CYS A 138 -9.38 2.78 -20.10
CA CYS A 138 -8.06 3.10 -20.65
C CYS A 138 -8.19 3.82 -22.01
N LYS A 139 -8.59 5.09 -21.96
CA LYS A 139 -8.77 5.94 -23.14
C LYS A 139 -7.59 6.89 -23.32
N ILE A 140 -7.10 7.02 -24.56
CA ILE A 140 -5.95 7.87 -24.86
C ILE A 140 -6.24 9.37 -24.61
N ASP A 141 -7.50 9.76 -24.79
CA ASP A 141 -8.04 11.09 -24.59
C ASP A 141 -8.67 11.28 -23.21
N GLY A 142 -8.42 10.36 -22.26
CA GLY A 142 -9.07 10.36 -20.95
C GLY A 142 -8.83 11.62 -20.10
N LEU A 143 -7.84 12.44 -20.44
CA LEU A 143 -7.55 13.72 -19.77
C LEU A 143 -8.36 14.90 -20.32
N VAL A 144 -8.95 14.80 -21.51
CA VAL A 144 -9.70 15.91 -22.13
C VAL A 144 -10.86 16.31 -21.21
N ASN A 145 -10.93 17.59 -20.87
CA ASN A 145 -11.92 18.17 -19.95
C ASN A 145 -11.86 17.66 -18.49
N SER A 146 -10.84 16.87 -18.13
CA SER A 146 -10.63 16.46 -16.74
C SER A 146 -10.23 17.66 -15.88
N ARG A 147 -10.62 17.66 -14.60
CA ARG A 147 -10.22 18.65 -13.60
C ARG A 147 -9.42 17.97 -12.50
N LEU A 148 -8.15 18.34 -12.36
CA LEU A 148 -7.23 17.72 -11.41
C LEU A 148 -6.78 18.76 -10.38
N GLY A 149 -7.04 18.48 -9.10
CA GLY A 149 -6.57 19.31 -7.98
C GLY A 149 -5.18 18.90 -7.53
N VAL A 150 -4.31 19.90 -7.30
CA VAL A 150 -2.95 19.67 -6.80
C VAL A 150 -2.88 20.09 -5.32
N PRO A 151 -2.78 19.13 -4.38
CA PRO A 151 -2.67 19.43 -2.96
C PRO A 151 -1.22 19.77 -2.59
N ARG A 152 -0.82 21.02 -2.83
CA ARG A 152 0.53 21.52 -2.55
C ARG A 152 0.91 21.39 -1.08
N ASN A 153 -0.05 21.55 -0.17
CA ASN A 153 0.16 21.37 1.27
C ASN A 153 0.55 19.94 1.67
N ASN A 154 0.40 18.95 0.78
CA ASN A 154 0.90 17.60 1.03
C ASN A 154 2.44 17.52 0.99
N ALA A 155 3.11 18.46 0.31
CA ALA A 155 4.57 18.55 0.31
C ALA A 155 5.14 19.08 1.64
N ASP A 156 4.29 19.71 2.47
CA ASP A 156 4.65 20.21 3.79
C ASP A 156 4.64 19.10 4.87
N ASN A 157 4.56 17.83 4.45
CA ASN A 157 4.58 16.71 5.39
C ASN A 157 5.98 16.59 6.02
N PRO A 158 6.09 16.35 7.34
CA PRO A 158 7.38 16.14 8.02
C PRO A 158 8.30 15.12 7.34
N PHE A 159 7.75 14.07 6.72
CA PHE A 159 8.52 13.08 5.95
C PHE A 159 9.10 13.62 4.63
N ALA A 160 8.39 14.57 4.01
CA ALA A 160 8.84 15.25 2.80
C ALA A 160 9.89 16.33 3.13
N ALA A 161 9.79 16.97 4.29
CA ALA A 161 10.71 18.02 4.74
C ALA A 161 12.16 17.55 4.93
N ILE A 162 12.36 16.26 5.22
CA ILE A 162 13.71 15.65 5.35
C ILE A 162 14.30 15.19 4.02
N MET A 163 13.57 15.30 2.91
CA MET A 163 14.02 14.90 1.57
C MET A 163 14.30 16.12 0.70
N SER A 164 15.38 16.07 -0.10
CA SER A 164 15.57 17.04 -1.18
C SER A 164 14.62 16.72 -2.33
N LEU A 165 13.40 17.27 -2.27
CA LEU A 165 12.36 17.01 -3.26
C LEU A 165 12.46 17.92 -4.49
N THR A 166 13.41 18.85 -4.55
CA THR A 166 13.53 19.80 -5.67
C THR A 166 13.53 19.13 -7.05
N PRO A 167 14.29 18.04 -7.31
CA PRO A 167 14.26 17.37 -8.62
C PRO A 167 12.91 16.70 -8.90
N VAL A 168 12.27 16.17 -7.86
CA VAL A 168 10.95 15.51 -7.94
C VAL A 168 9.87 16.55 -8.25
N MET A 169 9.84 17.66 -7.52
CA MET A 169 8.88 18.75 -7.72
C MET A 169 9.02 19.40 -9.10
N LYS A 170 10.25 19.63 -9.56
CA LYS A 170 10.50 20.12 -10.92
C LYS A 170 9.95 19.16 -11.99
N THR A 171 10.09 17.86 -11.78
CA THR A 171 9.54 16.85 -12.70
C THR A 171 8.01 16.80 -12.63
N PHE A 172 7.45 16.89 -11.43
CA PHE A 172 6.01 16.95 -11.20
C PHE A 172 5.37 18.16 -11.89
N ASP A 173 5.95 19.35 -11.76
CA ASP A 173 5.42 20.55 -12.41
C ASP A 173 5.43 20.44 -13.95
N ARG A 174 6.47 19.83 -14.53
CA ARG A 174 6.51 19.51 -15.98
C ARG A 174 5.42 18.52 -16.40
N ILE A 175 5.06 17.57 -15.54
CA ILE A 175 3.96 16.63 -15.80
C ILE A 175 2.62 17.39 -15.77
N LEU A 176 2.44 18.35 -14.86
CA LEU A 176 1.23 19.19 -14.86
C LEU A 176 1.10 20.00 -16.15
N ASP A 177 2.19 20.57 -16.66
CA ASP A 177 2.20 21.26 -17.96
C ASP A 177 1.84 20.32 -19.12
N THR A 178 2.36 19.09 -19.08
CA THR A 178 1.99 18.05 -20.04
C THR A 178 0.49 17.75 -19.96
N MET A 179 -0.08 17.59 -18.77
CA MET A 179 -1.52 17.37 -18.59
C MET A 179 -2.36 18.55 -19.10
N ARG A 180 -1.92 19.80 -18.86
CA ARG A 180 -2.56 21.00 -19.43
C ARG A 180 -2.57 20.97 -20.96
N SER A 181 -1.45 20.59 -21.58
CA SER A 181 -1.34 20.45 -23.05
C SER A 181 -2.27 19.37 -23.62
N LEU A 182 -2.67 18.39 -22.80
CA LEU A 182 -3.65 17.34 -23.12
C LEU A 182 -5.09 17.73 -22.74
N ALA A 183 -5.37 19.03 -22.63
CA ALA A 183 -6.68 19.60 -22.32
C ALA A 183 -7.26 19.25 -20.93
N ALA A 184 -6.41 18.88 -19.97
CA ALA A 184 -6.81 18.84 -18.56
C ALA A 184 -6.75 20.24 -17.92
N THR A 185 -7.73 20.55 -17.08
CA THR A 185 -7.70 21.71 -16.20
C THR A 185 -6.97 21.36 -14.90
N ILE A 186 -5.84 22.03 -14.63
CA ILE A 186 -5.10 21.87 -13.37
C ILE A 186 -5.50 22.98 -12.40
N ILE A 187 -6.02 22.58 -11.24
CA ILE A 187 -6.34 23.48 -10.12
C ILE A 187 -5.18 23.40 -9.14
N ASP A 188 -4.23 24.30 -9.32
CA ASP A 188 -3.05 24.41 -8.46
C ASP A 188 -3.43 25.22 -7.22
N ASN A 189 -3.40 24.59 -6.03
CA ASN A 189 -4.10 24.96 -4.77
C ASN A 189 -5.37 24.12 -4.47
N GLY A 190 -5.43 22.87 -4.94
CA GLY A 190 -6.40 21.87 -4.48
C GLY A 190 -6.05 21.31 -3.10
N ASN A 191 -5.65 22.17 -2.16
CA ASN A 191 -5.12 21.78 -0.86
C ASN A 191 -6.16 21.03 -0.02
N TYR A 192 -5.70 20.02 0.72
CA TYR A 192 -6.57 19.30 1.64
C TYR A 192 -6.97 20.22 2.80
N THR A 193 -8.26 20.49 2.94
CA THR A 193 -8.79 21.36 4.01
C THR A 193 -8.58 20.78 5.41
N ALA A 194 -8.61 19.44 5.52
CA ALA A 194 -8.36 18.72 6.76
C ALA A 194 -6.87 18.37 7.00
N TYR A 195 -5.93 18.93 6.22
CA TYR A 195 -4.51 18.54 6.30
C TYR A 195 -3.93 18.64 7.71
N ALA A 196 -4.13 19.76 8.40
CA ALA A 196 -3.64 19.95 9.76
C ALA A 196 -4.31 18.99 10.75
N GLN A 197 -5.61 18.75 10.62
CA GLN A 197 -6.36 17.82 11.48
C GLN A 197 -5.86 16.38 11.30
N VAL A 198 -5.61 15.96 10.06
CA VAL A 198 -5.09 14.62 9.77
C VAL A 198 -3.64 14.49 10.24
N ASN A 199 -2.80 15.51 10.16
CA ASN A 199 -1.40 15.38 10.58
C ASN A 199 -1.15 15.74 12.06
N ALA A 200 -2.18 16.08 12.83
CA ALA A 200 -2.04 16.37 14.24
C ALA A 200 -1.65 15.12 15.05
N ASP A 201 -0.91 15.30 16.15
CA ASP A 201 -0.49 14.20 17.03
C ASP A 201 -1.67 13.44 17.63
N ASN A 202 -2.80 14.13 17.83
CA ASN A 202 -4.06 13.55 18.34
C ASN A 202 -5.01 13.09 17.23
N ALA A 203 -4.56 13.05 15.97
CA ALA A 203 -5.40 12.63 14.86
C ALA A 203 -5.89 11.18 15.09
N PRO A 204 -7.17 10.87 14.83
CA PRO A 204 -7.75 9.58 15.16
C PRO A 204 -6.96 8.38 14.63
N GLN A 205 -6.29 8.49 13.47
CA GLN A 205 -5.53 7.37 12.94
C GLN A 205 -4.29 6.98 13.76
N GLN A 206 -3.76 7.87 14.61
CA GLN A 206 -2.65 7.54 15.51
C GLN A 206 -3.09 6.58 16.62
N ILE A 207 -4.38 6.61 16.98
CA ILE A 207 -4.98 5.77 18.04
C ILE A 207 -5.69 4.56 17.43
N VAL A 208 -6.49 4.79 16.40
CA VAL A 208 -7.33 3.76 15.77
C VAL A 208 -6.48 2.74 15.03
N GLY A 209 -5.40 3.16 14.37
CA GLY A 209 -4.56 2.26 13.56
C GLY A 209 -4.00 1.07 14.36
N PRO A 210 -3.30 1.30 15.49
CA PRO A 210 -2.79 0.20 16.32
C PRO A 210 -3.89 -0.69 16.90
N ALA A 211 -4.99 -0.11 17.38
CA ALA A 211 -6.11 -0.88 17.95
C ALA A 211 -6.81 -1.75 16.89
N GLU A 212 -7.02 -1.19 15.68
CA GLU A 212 -7.57 -1.89 14.53
C GLU A 212 -6.68 -3.07 14.13
N TYR A 213 -5.36 -2.84 14.06
CA TYR A 213 -4.40 -3.88 13.68
C TYR A 213 -4.47 -5.09 14.62
N SER A 214 -4.36 -4.88 15.94
CA SER A 214 -4.41 -5.99 16.90
C SER A 214 -5.71 -6.77 16.80
N TYR A 215 -6.86 -6.09 16.75
CA TYR A 215 -8.17 -6.75 16.64
C TYR A 215 -8.30 -7.57 15.34
N ASP A 216 -7.92 -6.99 14.20
CA ASP A 216 -8.08 -7.65 12.91
C ASP A 216 -7.11 -8.82 12.72
N MET A 217 -5.89 -8.72 13.24
CA MET A 217 -4.93 -9.82 13.24
C MET A 217 -5.43 -11.02 14.04
N GLU A 218 -5.93 -10.81 15.25
CA GLU A 218 -6.50 -11.89 16.07
C GLU A 218 -7.74 -12.49 15.42
N SER A 219 -8.60 -11.64 14.82
CA SER A 219 -9.74 -12.12 14.04
C SER A 219 -9.30 -13.01 12.87
N TYR A 220 -8.22 -12.65 12.17
CA TYR A 220 -7.66 -13.43 11.07
C TYR A 220 -7.09 -14.76 11.57
N PHE A 221 -6.31 -14.74 12.66
CA PHE A 221 -5.74 -15.96 13.23
C PHE A 221 -6.79 -16.98 13.64
N ARG A 222 -7.89 -16.51 14.23
CA ARG A 222 -9.02 -17.35 14.62
C ARG A 222 -9.84 -17.87 13.44
N SER A 223 -9.75 -17.26 12.27
CA SER A 223 -10.43 -17.74 11.06
C SER A 223 -9.62 -18.79 10.29
N LEU A 224 -8.35 -19.03 10.65
CA LEU A 224 -7.52 -20.02 9.96
C LEU A 224 -8.04 -21.44 10.25
N ILE A 225 -8.32 -22.20 9.18
CA ILE A 225 -8.68 -23.62 9.26
C ILE A 225 -7.51 -24.44 9.81
N VAL A 226 -6.28 -24.08 9.42
CA VAL A 226 -5.04 -24.73 9.86
C VAL A 226 -4.13 -23.68 10.50
N ASN A 227 -3.88 -23.84 11.80
CA ASN A 227 -3.02 -22.96 12.58
C ASN A 227 -2.02 -23.81 13.39
N PRO A 228 -0.90 -24.25 12.77
CA PRO A 228 -0.02 -25.26 13.35
C PRO A 228 0.80 -24.76 14.54
N ARG A 229 0.84 -23.43 14.75
CA ARG A 229 1.53 -22.79 15.88
C ARG A 229 0.55 -22.31 16.95
N GLU A 230 -0.75 -22.55 16.76
CA GLU A 230 -1.82 -22.15 17.67
C GLU A 230 -1.77 -20.66 18.07
N ILE A 231 -1.31 -19.80 17.15
CA ILE A 231 -1.26 -18.36 17.38
C ILE A 231 -2.68 -17.82 17.30
N LEU A 232 -3.27 -17.36 18.40
CA LEU A 232 -4.66 -16.87 18.42
C LEU A 232 -4.74 -15.40 18.84
N THR A 233 -3.69 -14.89 19.48
CA THR A 233 -3.58 -13.54 20.01
C THR A 233 -2.32 -12.85 19.49
N MET A 234 -2.26 -11.53 19.66
CA MET A 234 -1.01 -10.79 19.43
C MET A 234 0.09 -11.21 20.43
N GLU A 235 -0.27 -11.62 21.64
CA GLU A 235 0.68 -12.14 22.63
C GLU A 235 1.30 -13.47 22.18
N ASP A 236 0.49 -14.38 21.62
CA ASP A 236 1.00 -15.63 21.04
C ASP A 236 1.96 -15.36 19.89
N LEU A 237 1.63 -14.39 19.03
CA LEU A 237 2.48 -13.98 17.92
C LEU A 237 3.83 -13.47 18.44
N ILE A 238 3.81 -12.52 19.38
CA ILE A 238 5.03 -11.96 19.98
C ILE A 238 5.86 -13.07 20.65
N GLY A 239 5.19 -13.94 21.41
CA GLY A 239 5.83 -15.08 22.08
C GLY A 239 6.44 -16.08 21.10
N CYS A 240 5.83 -16.27 19.93
CA CYS A 240 6.37 -17.08 18.85
C CYS A 240 7.58 -16.41 18.19
N THR A 241 7.45 -15.13 17.79
CA THR A 241 8.51 -14.33 17.17
C THR A 241 9.79 -14.34 18.01
N LYS A 242 9.68 -14.12 19.34
CA LYS A 242 10.83 -14.13 20.26
C LYS A 242 11.56 -15.47 20.36
N LYS A 243 10.96 -16.57 19.90
CA LYS A 243 11.52 -17.93 19.95
C LYS A 243 12.04 -18.42 18.60
N LEU A 244 11.74 -17.71 17.50
CA LEU A 244 12.18 -18.10 16.16
C LEU A 244 13.60 -17.58 15.91
N PRO A 245 14.59 -18.46 15.66
CA PRO A 245 15.96 -18.03 15.39
C PRO A 245 16.09 -17.08 14.20
N GLU A 246 15.23 -17.23 13.19
CA GLU A 246 15.22 -16.40 11.98
C GLU A 246 14.80 -14.95 12.23
N GLU A 247 14.15 -14.68 13.36
CA GLU A 247 13.80 -13.32 13.80
C GLU A 247 15.00 -12.60 14.42
N ASP A 248 16.07 -13.33 14.78
CA ASP A 248 17.29 -12.81 15.41
C ASP A 248 17.01 -11.98 16.69
N TYR A 249 15.94 -12.32 17.42
CA TYR A 249 15.60 -11.68 18.69
C TYR A 249 16.57 -12.10 19.82
N PRO A 250 17.06 -11.18 20.67
CA PRO A 250 16.76 -9.74 20.73
C PRO A 250 17.73 -8.85 19.92
N SER A 251 18.71 -9.41 19.22
CA SER A 251 19.69 -8.65 18.42
C SER A 251 18.99 -7.74 17.40
N ARG A 252 17.89 -8.22 16.85
CA ARG A 252 16.96 -7.50 15.98
C ARG A 252 15.59 -7.44 16.66
N ASP A 253 15.36 -6.39 17.44
CA ASP A 253 14.07 -6.22 18.13
C ASP A 253 12.95 -5.83 17.16
N VAL A 254 12.23 -6.86 16.70
CA VAL A 254 11.00 -6.81 15.89
C VAL A 254 9.79 -7.31 16.68
N ALA A 255 9.78 -7.11 18.01
CA ALA A 255 8.74 -7.65 18.88
C ALA A 255 8.09 -6.60 19.80
N ASN A 256 8.21 -5.30 19.46
CA ASN A 256 7.62 -4.17 20.20
C ASN A 256 6.44 -3.55 19.47
#